data_AF-A0A9E0VLW4-F1
#
_entry.id   AF-A0A9E0VLW4-F1
#
_cell.length_a   1.000
_cell.length_b   1.000
_cell.length_c   1.000
_cell.angle_alpha   90.00
_cell.angle_beta   90.00
_cell.angle_gamma   90.00
#
_symmetry.space_group_name_H-M   'P 1'
#
loop_
_entity.id
_entity.type
_entity.pdbx_description
1 polymer ?
#
loop_
_entity_poly.entity_id
_entity_poly.type
_entity_poly.pdbx_seq_one_letter_code
_entity_poly.pdbx_strand_id
1 'polypeptide(L)'
;MKKVVFLTVLLTLAIGVCGQKPKAPVRPAVKTVPVQQTVWTEVPDAEWGALAKALADEDWNKAAALAARDLERLPADNDRKQLAQLRYMYLYAQTGRILDANARADATAAETAWNELDVMMANFIGKEFVLPPRRFVEDCDKKLNVICRVRDTPNAFRTTATNIEGNAIHSFDYVVFETPVDIKEFDEKPTFIGGILRKADYNEDKTKPWVLRLYFNKGFVRVVVK
;
A
#
# COMPACT_ATOMS: atom_id res chain seq x y z
N MET A 1 -40.85 25.46 41.18
CA MET A 1 -41.45 24.53 42.15
C MET A 1 -42.75 23.98 41.58
N LYS A 2 -42.85 22.66 41.37
CA LYS A 2 -44.02 21.79 41.65
C LYS A 2 -43.91 20.52 40.80
N LYS A 3 -43.65 19.42 41.51
CA LYS A 3 -43.73 18.03 41.04
C LYS A 3 -45.22 17.70 40.83
N VAL A 4 -45.55 16.95 39.79
CA VAL A 4 -46.84 16.25 39.71
C VAL A 4 -46.54 14.77 39.55
N VAL A 5 -46.85 14.05 40.62
CA VAL A 5 -46.99 12.61 40.71
C VAL A 5 -48.39 12.28 40.20
N PHE A 6 -48.54 11.31 39.29
CA PHE A 6 -49.79 10.57 39.20
C PHE A 6 -49.52 9.08 39.01
N LEU A 7 -49.87 8.37 40.07
CA LEU A 7 -49.96 6.93 40.23
C LEU A 7 -51.37 6.52 39.77
N THR A 8 -51.52 5.51 38.92
CA THR A 8 -52.82 4.89 38.69
C THR A 8 -52.68 3.38 38.51
N VAL A 9 -52.85 2.73 39.66
CA VAL A 9 -53.55 1.47 39.97
C VAL A 9 -53.96 0.56 38.80
N LEU A 10 -53.45 -0.67 38.90
CA LEU A 10 -53.87 -1.92 38.27
C LEU A 10 -55.38 -2.19 38.43
N LEU A 11 -56.02 -2.66 37.36
CA LEU A 11 -57.21 -3.50 37.45
C LEU A 11 -56.93 -4.85 36.79
N THR A 12 -57.07 -5.90 37.58
CA THR A 12 -57.00 -7.31 37.21
C THR A 12 -58.25 -7.74 36.45
N LEU A 13 -58.06 -8.59 35.43
CA LEU A 13 -59.10 -9.52 34.97
C LEU A 13 -58.42 -10.80 34.49
N ALA A 14 -58.55 -11.84 35.31
CA ALA A 14 -58.19 -13.20 34.98
C ALA A 14 -59.29 -13.80 34.09
N ILE A 15 -58.88 -14.41 32.98
CA ILE A 15 -59.70 -15.40 32.28
C ILE A 15 -58.81 -16.62 32.07
N GLY A 16 -59.13 -17.69 32.78
CA GLY A 16 -58.60 -19.02 32.51
C GLY A 16 -59.30 -19.63 31.30
N VAL A 17 -58.52 -20.11 30.35
CA VAL A 17 -58.98 -21.06 29.33
C VAL A 17 -57.96 -22.20 29.27
N CYS A 18 -58.44 -23.38 29.60
CA CYS A 18 -57.75 -24.66 29.42
C CYS A 18 -57.49 -24.94 27.95
N GLY A 19 -56.40 -25.67 27.69
CA GLY A 19 -56.37 -26.65 26.60
C GLY A 19 -55.65 -26.23 25.33
N GLN A 20 -54.36 -26.57 25.27
CA GLN A 20 -53.68 -27.35 24.23
C GLN A 20 -52.19 -27.00 24.30
N LYS A 21 -51.32 -27.99 24.56
CA LYS A 21 -49.87 -27.79 24.41
C LYS A 21 -49.62 -27.46 22.93
N PRO A 22 -49.09 -26.28 22.58
CA PRO A 22 -48.64 -26.03 21.23
C PRO A 22 -47.47 -26.99 20.97
N LYS A 23 -47.54 -27.80 19.91
CA LYS A 23 -46.33 -28.41 19.35
C LYS A 23 -45.40 -27.26 19.00
N ALA A 24 -44.28 -27.15 19.72
CA ALA A 24 -43.26 -26.16 19.42
C ALA A 24 -42.91 -26.29 17.92
N PRO A 25 -42.87 -25.19 17.16
CA PRO A 25 -42.40 -25.25 15.78
C PRO A 25 -40.98 -25.80 15.82
N VAL A 26 -40.74 -26.90 15.11
CA VAL A 26 -39.40 -27.40 14.86
C VAL A 26 -38.67 -26.26 14.14
N ARG A 27 -37.81 -25.53 14.86
CA ARG A 27 -36.92 -24.57 14.23
C ARG A 27 -36.11 -25.35 13.21
N PRO A 28 -36.15 -25.01 11.91
CA PRO A 28 -35.21 -25.61 10.98
C PRO A 28 -33.82 -25.32 11.54
N ALA A 29 -33.02 -26.37 11.69
CA ALA A 29 -31.63 -26.21 12.09
C ALA A 29 -31.01 -25.21 11.12
N VAL A 30 -30.65 -24.03 11.63
CA VAL A 30 -29.84 -23.08 10.88
C VAL A 30 -28.53 -23.79 10.67
N LYS A 31 -28.37 -24.41 9.50
CA LYS A 31 -27.06 -24.83 9.02
C LYS A 31 -26.27 -23.54 8.88
N THR A 32 -25.48 -23.22 9.90
CA THR A 32 -24.37 -22.29 9.76
C THR A 32 -23.45 -22.92 8.74
N VAL A 33 -23.64 -22.56 7.47
CA VAL A 33 -22.63 -22.78 6.45
C VAL A 33 -21.45 -21.94 6.91
N PRO A 34 -20.30 -22.54 7.27
CA PRO A 34 -19.12 -21.75 7.53
C PRO A 34 -18.82 -21.00 6.23
N VAL A 35 -18.93 -19.67 6.27
CA VAL A 35 -18.35 -18.85 5.23
C VAL A 35 -16.85 -19.04 5.38
N GLN A 36 -16.29 -19.99 4.63
CA GLN A 36 -14.86 -20.02 4.38
C GLN A 36 -14.55 -18.73 3.64
N GLN A 37 -14.16 -17.70 4.40
CA GLN A 37 -13.43 -16.58 3.84
C GLN A 37 -12.18 -17.21 3.25
N THR A 38 -12.15 -17.37 1.93
CA THR A 38 -10.94 -17.75 1.20
C THR A 38 -9.90 -16.71 1.56
N VAL A 39 -8.92 -17.08 2.38
CA VAL A 39 -7.79 -16.22 2.69
C VAL A 39 -7.00 -16.07 1.41
N TRP A 40 -6.89 -14.83 0.92
CA TRP A 40 -6.15 -14.56 -0.31
C TRP A 40 -4.66 -14.71 -0.03
N THR A 41 -4.01 -15.66 -0.68
CA THR A 41 -2.57 -15.90 -0.57
C THR A 41 -1.78 -15.17 -1.65
N GLU A 42 -2.45 -14.71 -2.70
CA GLU A 42 -1.88 -13.99 -3.83
C GLU A 42 -2.89 -13.04 -4.48
N VAL A 43 -2.37 -12.02 -5.15
CA VAL A 43 -3.16 -11.20 -6.08
C VAL A 43 -3.22 -11.93 -7.42
N PRO A 44 -4.42 -12.22 -7.96
CA PRO A 44 -4.59 -12.85 -9.26
C PRO A 44 -3.99 -12.00 -10.38
N ASP A 45 -3.48 -12.66 -11.41
CA ASP A 45 -2.79 -12.00 -12.53
C ASP A 45 -3.64 -10.92 -13.22
N ALA A 46 -4.97 -11.10 -13.29
CA ALA A 46 -5.87 -10.10 -13.87
C ALA A 46 -5.95 -8.82 -13.02
N GLU A 47 -5.99 -8.96 -11.68
CA GLU A 47 -6.01 -7.81 -10.76
C GLU A 47 -4.64 -7.11 -10.75
N TRP A 48 -3.55 -7.90 -10.75
CA TRP A 48 -2.19 -7.39 -10.85
C TRP A 48 -1.96 -6.63 -12.16
N GLY A 49 -2.45 -7.18 -13.28
CA GLY A 49 -2.39 -6.54 -14.60
C GLY A 49 -3.18 -5.24 -14.66
N ALA A 50 -4.33 -5.16 -13.98
CA ALA A 50 -5.11 -3.93 -13.89
C ALA A 50 -4.37 -2.83 -13.11
N LEU A 51 -3.70 -3.18 -12.00
CA LEU A 51 -2.87 -2.25 -11.24
C LEU A 51 -1.66 -1.79 -12.06
N ALA A 52 -0.94 -2.73 -12.68
CA ALA A 52 0.21 -2.42 -13.54
C ALA A 52 -0.18 -1.48 -14.69
N LYS A 53 -1.35 -1.72 -15.32
CA LYS A 53 -1.88 -0.83 -16.35
C LYS A 53 -2.21 0.56 -15.80
N ALA A 54 -2.88 0.66 -14.65
CA ALA A 54 -3.21 1.96 -14.05
C ALA A 54 -1.94 2.79 -13.72
N LEU A 55 -0.90 2.12 -13.21
CA LEU A 55 0.40 2.76 -12.98
C LEU A 55 1.07 3.22 -14.28
N ALA A 56 1.03 2.41 -15.33
CA ALA A 56 1.61 2.73 -16.62
C ALA A 56 0.85 3.84 -17.37
N ASP A 57 -0.45 3.95 -17.15
CA ASP A 57 -1.30 5.01 -17.70
C ASP A 57 -1.28 6.29 -16.84
N GLU A 58 -0.54 6.31 -15.73
CA GLU A 58 -0.51 7.41 -14.75
C GLU A 58 -1.89 7.76 -14.14
N ASP A 59 -2.80 6.78 -14.11
CA ASP A 59 -4.09 6.89 -13.42
C ASP A 59 -3.88 6.69 -11.91
N TRP A 60 -3.33 7.73 -11.27
CA TRP A 60 -2.88 7.67 -9.89
C TRP A 60 -3.97 7.32 -8.88
N ASN A 61 -5.20 7.80 -9.12
CA ASN A 61 -6.34 7.50 -8.26
C ASN A 61 -6.71 6.02 -8.35
N LYS A 62 -6.81 5.47 -9.57
CA LYS A 62 -7.12 4.05 -9.75
C LYS A 62 -5.99 3.16 -9.25
N ALA A 63 -4.74 3.52 -9.53
CA ALA A 63 -3.58 2.76 -9.06
C ALA A 63 -3.52 2.71 -7.53
N ALA A 64 -3.71 3.85 -6.85
CA ALA A 64 -3.73 3.92 -5.39
C ALA A 64 -4.88 3.08 -4.81
N ALA A 65 -6.08 3.15 -5.38
CA ALA A 65 -7.24 2.39 -4.92
C ALA A 65 -7.06 0.87 -5.10
N LEU A 66 -6.54 0.44 -6.25
CA LEU A 66 -6.25 -0.98 -6.51
C LEU A 66 -5.18 -1.50 -5.55
N ALA A 67 -4.07 -0.77 -5.39
CA ALA A 67 -3.00 -1.17 -4.48
C ALA A 67 -3.45 -1.22 -3.02
N ALA A 68 -4.25 -0.25 -2.55
CA ALA A 68 -4.81 -0.23 -1.20
C ALA A 68 -5.69 -1.45 -0.94
N ARG A 69 -6.63 -1.73 -1.85
CA ARG A 69 -7.51 -2.91 -1.77
C ARG A 69 -6.70 -4.20 -1.67
N ASP A 70 -5.66 -4.35 -2.48
CA ASP A 70 -4.88 -5.58 -2.52
C ASP A 70 -3.96 -5.72 -1.28
N LEU A 71 -3.47 -4.60 -0.73
CA LEU A 71 -2.76 -4.56 0.55
C LEU A 71 -3.63 -5.04 1.72
N GLU A 72 -4.91 -4.69 1.73
CA GLU A 72 -5.85 -5.11 2.78
C GLU A 72 -6.19 -6.60 2.70
N ARG A 73 -6.19 -7.17 1.49
CA ARG A 73 -6.60 -8.56 1.24
C ARG A 73 -5.48 -9.57 1.49
N LEU A 74 -4.23 -9.17 1.30
CA LEU A 74 -3.07 -10.05 1.50
C LEU A 74 -2.58 -9.97 2.95
N PRO A 75 -2.79 -11.02 3.78
CA PRO A 75 -2.42 -10.97 5.20
C PRO A 75 -0.91 -11.12 5.45
N ALA A 76 -0.20 -11.73 4.49
CA ALA A 76 1.22 -12.00 4.55
C ALA A 76 1.82 -12.00 3.15
N ASP A 77 3.14 -11.95 3.08
CA ASP A 77 3.83 -12.01 1.81
C ASP A 77 3.89 -13.44 1.27
N ASN A 78 3.91 -13.57 -0.06
CA ASN A 78 4.05 -14.86 -0.74
C ASN A 78 5.42 -15.02 -1.41
N ASP A 79 5.65 -16.14 -2.07
CA ASP A 79 6.94 -16.43 -2.74
C ASP A 79 7.27 -15.39 -3.82
N ARG A 80 6.25 -14.82 -4.48
CA ARG A 80 6.36 -13.74 -5.46
C ARG A 80 6.61 -12.37 -4.82
N LYS A 81 6.61 -12.26 -3.49
CA LYS A 81 6.78 -11.01 -2.75
C LYS A 81 5.77 -9.92 -3.11
N GLN A 82 4.54 -10.31 -3.45
CA GLN A 82 3.51 -9.37 -3.91
C GLN A 82 3.17 -8.32 -2.86
N LEU A 83 3.15 -8.68 -1.57
CA LEU A 83 2.84 -7.72 -0.52
C LEU A 83 3.94 -6.66 -0.40
N ALA A 84 5.22 -7.05 -0.50
CA ALA A 84 6.34 -6.11 -0.52
C ALA A 84 6.35 -5.20 -1.76
N GLN A 85 5.93 -5.70 -2.92
CA GLN A 85 5.78 -4.91 -4.14
C GLN A 85 4.60 -3.93 -4.05
N LEU A 86 3.45 -4.37 -3.55
CA LEU A 86 2.25 -3.54 -3.38
C LEU A 86 2.50 -2.32 -2.51
N ARG A 87 3.29 -2.46 -1.43
CA ARG A 87 3.66 -1.31 -0.57
C ARG A 87 4.35 -0.22 -1.38
N TYR A 88 5.29 -0.59 -2.25
CA TYR A 88 5.97 0.39 -3.10
C TYR A 88 5.02 1.00 -4.14
N MET A 89 4.22 0.16 -4.81
CA MET A 89 3.26 0.61 -5.82
C MET A 89 2.24 1.60 -5.25
N TYR A 90 1.76 1.35 -4.03
CA TYR A 90 0.87 2.25 -3.32
C TYR A 90 1.55 3.60 -3.04
N LEU A 91 2.76 3.62 -2.49
CA LEU A 91 3.50 4.86 -2.25
C LEU A 91 3.72 5.63 -3.55
N TYR A 92 4.16 4.94 -4.61
CA TYR A 92 4.38 5.54 -5.91
C TYR A 92 3.09 6.18 -6.46
N ALA A 93 1.96 5.48 -6.42
CA ALA A 93 0.67 6.04 -6.84
C ALA A 93 0.24 7.24 -5.98
N GLN A 94 0.41 7.19 -4.66
CA GLN A 94 0.05 8.29 -3.77
C GLN A 94 0.89 9.55 -4.02
N THR A 95 2.20 9.39 -4.22
CA THR A 95 3.05 10.52 -4.62
C THR A 95 2.68 11.10 -5.98
N GLY A 96 2.23 10.27 -6.92
CA GLY A 96 1.64 10.71 -8.19
C GLY A 96 0.37 11.55 -7.98
N ARG A 97 -0.55 11.13 -7.10
CA ARG A 97 -1.75 11.90 -6.73
C ARG A 97 -1.40 13.27 -6.16
N ILE A 98 -0.39 13.34 -5.29
CA ILE A 98 0.09 14.59 -4.70
C ILE A 98 0.60 15.54 -5.78
N LEU A 99 1.48 15.05 -6.68
CA LEU A 99 2.08 15.89 -7.71
C LEU A 99 1.05 16.35 -8.75
N ASP A 100 0.12 15.47 -9.16
CA ASP A 100 -0.97 15.82 -10.07
C ASP A 100 -1.90 16.89 -9.45
N ALA A 101 -2.29 16.71 -8.20
CA ALA A 101 -3.11 17.69 -7.49
C ALA A 101 -2.40 19.05 -7.38
N ASN A 102 -1.11 19.06 -7.05
CA ASN A 102 -0.31 20.28 -7.00
C ASN A 102 -0.22 20.97 -8.38
N ALA A 103 -0.02 20.20 -9.45
CA ALA A 103 0.03 20.74 -10.82
C ALA A 103 -1.30 21.38 -11.25
N ARG A 104 -2.43 20.84 -10.76
CA ARG A 104 -3.78 21.39 -10.97
C ARG A 104 -4.17 22.48 -9.97
N ALA A 105 -3.29 22.85 -9.04
CA ALA A 105 -3.57 23.76 -7.92
C ALA A 105 -4.78 23.33 -7.05
N ASP A 106 -5.02 22.02 -6.93
CA ASP A 106 -6.10 21.42 -6.14
C ASP A 106 -5.61 21.10 -4.72
N ALA A 107 -5.64 22.11 -3.85
CA ALA A 107 -5.10 22.03 -2.49
C ALA A 107 -5.81 20.96 -1.64
N THR A 108 -7.12 20.76 -1.81
CA THR A 108 -7.89 19.77 -1.04
C THR A 108 -7.53 18.35 -1.44
N ALA A 109 -7.40 18.08 -2.74
CA ALA A 109 -6.96 16.76 -3.20
C ALA A 109 -5.52 16.47 -2.76
N ALA A 110 -4.63 17.47 -2.83
CA ALA A 110 -3.24 17.33 -2.38
C ALA A 110 -3.18 17.02 -0.88
N GLU A 111 -3.88 17.77 -0.03
CA GLU A 111 -3.94 17.55 1.43
C GLU A 111 -4.46 16.16 1.77
N THR A 112 -5.52 15.71 1.08
CA THR A 112 -6.07 14.37 1.27
C THR A 112 -5.04 13.29 0.94
N ALA A 113 -4.36 13.40 -0.20
CA ALA A 113 -3.34 12.43 -0.61
C ALA A 113 -2.12 12.44 0.34
N TRP A 114 -1.72 13.61 0.85
CA TRP A 114 -0.67 13.72 1.88
C TRP A 114 -1.05 13.00 3.17
N ASN A 115 -2.28 13.22 3.67
CA ASN A 115 -2.75 12.57 4.90
C ASN A 115 -2.81 11.04 4.75
N GLU A 116 -3.29 10.54 3.61
CA GLU A 116 -3.30 9.10 3.31
C GLU A 116 -1.88 8.52 3.20
N LEU A 117 -0.95 9.26 2.58
CA LEU A 117 0.46 8.88 2.50
C LEU A 117 1.08 8.78 3.90
N ASP A 118 0.86 9.77 4.77
CA ASP A 118 1.42 9.81 6.13
C ASP A 118 0.95 8.62 6.98
N VAL A 119 -0.35 8.34 6.97
CA VAL A 119 -0.92 7.20 7.71
C VAL A 119 -0.32 5.89 7.24
N MET A 120 -0.21 5.69 5.93
CA MET A 120 0.33 4.44 5.37
C MET A 120 1.83 4.32 5.55
N MET A 121 2.57 5.43 5.47
CA MET A 121 4.01 5.45 5.71
C MET A 121 4.34 4.96 7.12
N ALA A 122 3.59 5.41 8.13
CA ALA A 122 3.76 4.95 9.51
C ALA A 122 3.58 3.42 9.64
N ASN A 123 2.62 2.85 8.92
CA ASN A 123 2.37 1.40 8.90
C ASN A 123 3.43 0.61 8.11
N PHE A 124 4.17 1.27 7.22
CA PHE A 124 5.17 0.66 6.36
C PHE A 124 6.59 0.67 6.95
N ILE A 125 6.88 1.52 7.93
CA ILE A 125 8.16 1.48 8.64
C ILE A 125 8.38 0.09 9.25
N GLY A 126 9.57 -0.46 9.04
CA GLY A 126 9.96 -1.79 9.47
C GLY A 126 9.43 -2.93 8.59
N LYS A 127 8.77 -2.64 7.47
CA LYS A 127 8.28 -3.65 6.52
C LYS A 127 9.21 -3.80 5.32
N GLU A 128 9.17 -4.99 4.71
CA GLU A 128 9.93 -5.29 3.50
C GLU A 128 9.28 -4.66 2.26
N PHE A 129 10.12 -4.15 1.37
CA PHE A 129 9.75 -3.58 0.07
C PHE A 129 10.58 -4.24 -1.03
N VAL A 130 9.95 -4.41 -2.19
CA VAL A 130 10.62 -4.76 -3.45
C VAL A 130 10.39 -3.60 -4.41
N LEU A 131 11.46 -2.94 -4.84
CA LEU A 131 11.40 -1.85 -5.82
C LEU A 131 11.23 -2.43 -7.23
N PRO A 132 10.62 -1.71 -8.18
CA PRO A 132 10.45 -2.19 -9.56
C PRO A 132 11.80 -2.53 -10.19
N PRO A 133 11.82 -3.50 -11.13
CA PRO A 133 13.06 -3.93 -11.74
C PRO A 133 13.61 -2.80 -12.62
N ARG A 134 14.86 -2.44 -12.40
CA ARG A 134 15.54 -1.36 -13.11
C ARG A 134 16.90 -1.84 -13.60
N ARG A 135 17.43 -1.18 -14.62
CA ARG A 135 18.80 -1.45 -15.10
C ARG A 135 19.81 -0.82 -14.14
N PHE A 136 20.92 -1.51 -13.92
CA PHE A 136 22.08 -0.91 -13.27
C PHE A 136 22.84 -0.01 -14.24
N VAL A 137 23.37 1.10 -13.73
CA VAL A 137 24.34 1.98 -14.39
C VAL A 137 25.36 2.45 -13.38
N GLU A 138 26.62 2.65 -13.79
CA GLU A 138 27.66 3.13 -12.88
C GLU A 138 27.39 4.55 -12.37
N ASP A 139 26.85 5.42 -13.23
CA ASP A 139 26.56 6.82 -12.91
C ASP A 139 25.09 7.20 -13.24
N CYS A 140 24.43 7.83 -12.26
CA CYS A 140 23.06 8.33 -12.33
C CYS A 140 22.96 9.84 -12.60
N ASP A 141 24.05 10.60 -12.72
CA ASP A 141 24.00 12.07 -12.72
C ASP A 141 23.07 12.66 -13.81
N LYS A 142 22.78 11.90 -14.88
CA LYS A 142 21.82 12.28 -15.93
C LYS A 142 20.79 11.19 -16.27
N LYS A 143 20.61 10.19 -15.41
CA LYS A 143 19.73 9.04 -15.68
C LYS A 143 18.70 8.87 -14.56
N LEU A 144 17.42 8.80 -14.92
CA LEU A 144 16.30 8.55 -14.02
C LEU A 144 15.82 7.09 -14.19
N ASN A 145 15.08 6.57 -13.21
CA ASN A 145 14.52 5.21 -13.24
C ASN A 145 15.57 4.11 -13.45
N VAL A 146 16.80 4.32 -12.95
CA VAL A 146 17.92 3.37 -12.98
C VAL A 146 18.44 3.10 -11.57
N ILE A 147 19.15 1.99 -11.38
CA ILE A 147 19.90 1.70 -10.15
C ILE A 147 21.34 2.16 -10.37
N CYS A 148 21.91 2.88 -9.41
CA CYS A 148 23.34 3.16 -9.39
C CYS A 148 23.87 3.18 -7.98
N ARG A 149 25.19 3.13 -7.85
CA ARG A 149 25.86 3.24 -6.56
C ARG A 149 25.73 4.66 -6.00
N VAL A 150 25.55 4.78 -4.70
CA VAL A 150 25.66 6.07 -4.00
C VAL A 150 27.14 6.42 -3.92
N ARG A 151 27.48 7.66 -4.30
CA ARG A 151 28.87 8.15 -4.24
C ARG A 151 29.45 7.94 -2.83
N ASP A 152 30.68 7.47 -2.77
CA ASP A 152 31.42 7.22 -1.52
C ASP A 152 30.78 6.22 -0.54
N THR A 153 29.75 5.48 -0.96
CA THR A 153 29.08 4.47 -0.12
C THR A 153 28.95 3.15 -0.90
N PRO A 154 29.98 2.27 -0.88
CA PRO A 154 30.06 1.10 -1.76
C PRO A 154 28.92 0.09 -1.57
N ASN A 155 28.31 0.06 -0.38
CA ASN A 155 27.22 -0.86 -0.04
C ASN A 155 25.83 -0.22 -0.22
N ALA A 156 25.74 0.98 -0.78
CA ALA A 156 24.47 1.66 -0.97
C ALA A 156 24.20 1.91 -2.45
N PHE A 157 22.95 1.64 -2.83
CA PHE A 157 22.44 1.92 -4.15
C PHE A 157 21.31 2.92 -4.03
N ARG A 158 21.18 3.79 -5.04
CA ARG A 158 20.03 4.67 -5.17
C ARG A 158 19.26 4.35 -6.44
N THR A 159 18.00 4.70 -6.40
CA THR A 159 17.19 4.82 -7.60
C THR A 159 16.22 5.98 -7.48
N THR A 160 15.79 6.53 -8.61
CA THR A 160 14.84 7.64 -8.65
C THR A 160 13.61 7.18 -9.39
N ALA A 161 12.44 7.28 -8.76
CA ALA A 161 11.15 6.96 -9.36
C ALA A 161 10.50 8.23 -9.87
N THR A 162 10.14 8.24 -11.14
CA THR A 162 9.53 9.41 -11.80
C THR A 162 8.31 9.02 -12.61
N ASN A 163 7.54 10.01 -13.05
CA ASN A 163 6.54 9.88 -14.10
C ASN A 163 7.18 9.59 -15.47
N ILE A 164 6.36 9.34 -16.50
CA ILE A 164 6.77 9.03 -17.88
C ILE A 164 7.66 10.13 -18.45
N GLU A 165 7.32 11.39 -18.19
CA GLU A 165 8.06 12.55 -18.70
C GLU A 165 9.36 12.82 -17.93
N GLY A 166 9.57 12.19 -16.76
CA GLY A 166 10.74 12.37 -15.92
C GLY A 166 10.84 13.74 -15.24
N ASN A 167 9.77 14.53 -15.25
CA ASN A 167 9.72 15.87 -14.65
C ASN A 167 9.09 15.90 -13.26
N ALA A 168 8.43 14.82 -12.85
CA ALA A 168 7.81 14.64 -11.54
C ALA A 168 8.47 13.45 -10.82
N ILE A 169 9.13 13.72 -9.69
CA ILE A 169 9.91 12.74 -8.94
C ILE A 169 9.09 12.24 -7.74
N HIS A 170 8.54 11.05 -7.88
CA HIS A 170 7.78 10.39 -6.82
C HIS A 170 8.68 10.09 -5.62
N SER A 171 9.83 9.47 -5.86
CA SER A 171 10.74 9.10 -4.78
C SER A 171 12.21 9.09 -5.21
N PHE A 172 13.07 9.36 -4.22
CA PHE A 172 14.46 8.90 -4.23
C PHE A 172 14.58 7.73 -3.25
N ASP A 173 14.97 6.57 -3.75
CA ASP A 173 15.04 5.34 -2.95
C ASP A 173 16.50 5.00 -2.70
N TYR A 174 16.89 4.88 -1.43
CA TYR A 174 18.26 4.55 -1.00
C TYR A 174 18.26 3.20 -0.30
N VAL A 175 18.95 2.21 -0.87
CA VAL A 175 19.02 0.84 -0.36
C VAL A 175 20.43 0.55 0.13
N VAL A 176 20.58 0.31 1.44
CA VAL A 176 21.85 -0.05 2.07
C VAL A 176 21.91 -1.56 2.31
N PHE A 177 22.92 -2.20 1.74
CA PHE A 177 23.24 -3.61 1.90
C PHE A 177 24.16 -3.82 3.11
N GLU A 178 24.02 -4.96 3.79
CA GLU A 178 24.86 -5.29 4.95
C GLU A 178 26.30 -5.60 4.52
N THR A 179 26.46 -6.17 3.33
CA THR A 179 27.75 -6.44 2.70
C THR A 179 27.87 -5.72 1.35
N PRO A 180 29.09 -5.44 0.88
CA PRO A 180 29.30 -4.96 -0.48
C PRO A 180 28.71 -5.93 -1.50
N VAL A 181 27.95 -5.42 -2.46
CA VAL A 181 27.40 -6.19 -3.58
C VAL A 181 28.04 -5.70 -4.87
N ASP A 182 28.61 -6.64 -5.63
CA ASP A 182 29.07 -6.34 -6.98
C ASP A 182 27.91 -6.45 -7.98
N ILE A 183 27.12 -5.37 -8.10
CA ILE A 183 26.01 -5.33 -9.05
C ILE A 183 26.49 -5.32 -10.51
N LYS A 184 27.81 -5.19 -10.79
CA LYS A 184 28.34 -5.31 -12.17
C LYS A 184 28.03 -6.66 -12.82
N GLU A 185 27.86 -7.73 -12.05
CA GLU A 185 27.42 -9.04 -12.58
C GLU A 185 26.00 -9.02 -13.19
N PHE A 186 25.24 -7.96 -12.90
CA PHE A 186 23.88 -7.72 -13.39
C PHE A 186 23.80 -6.58 -14.41
N ASP A 187 24.95 -6.20 -15.00
CA ASP A 187 24.98 -5.13 -16.00
C ASP A 187 23.97 -5.40 -17.13
N GLU A 188 23.27 -4.34 -17.53
CA GLU A 188 22.17 -4.33 -18.50
C GLU A 188 20.95 -5.22 -18.20
N LYS A 189 20.95 -6.01 -17.12
CA LYS A 189 19.83 -6.88 -16.74
C LYS A 189 18.81 -6.15 -15.84
N PRO A 190 17.50 -6.29 -16.11
CA PRO A 190 16.48 -5.85 -15.16
C PRO A 190 16.66 -6.54 -13.80
N THR A 191 16.88 -5.72 -12.78
CA THR A 191 17.25 -6.17 -11.44
C THR A 191 16.31 -5.51 -10.43
N PHE A 192 15.74 -6.32 -9.54
CA PHE A 192 15.04 -5.82 -8.37
C PHE A 192 16.05 -5.57 -7.26
N ILE A 193 15.94 -4.41 -6.62
CA ILE A 193 16.52 -4.17 -5.30
C ILE A 193 15.38 -3.95 -4.31
N GLY A 194 15.66 -4.19 -3.05
CA GLY A 194 14.68 -4.01 -1.98
C GLY A 194 15.32 -4.08 -0.62
N GLY A 195 14.52 -3.98 0.42
CA GLY A 195 14.99 -4.04 1.80
C GLY A 195 13.88 -3.71 2.78
N ILE A 196 14.25 -3.51 4.04
CA ILE A 196 13.32 -3.09 5.08
C ILE A 196 13.30 -1.56 5.12
N LEU A 197 12.11 -0.96 5.00
CA LEU A 197 11.96 0.49 5.07
C LEU A 197 12.28 0.97 6.49
N ARG A 198 13.34 1.76 6.65
CA ARG A 198 13.77 2.29 7.94
C ARG A 198 13.15 3.64 8.25
N LYS A 199 13.10 4.52 7.26
CA LYS A 199 12.53 5.86 7.37
C LYS A 199 12.14 6.41 6.00
N ALA A 200 11.29 7.42 6.01
CA ALA A 200 11.01 8.27 4.88
C ALA A 200 11.17 9.73 5.29
N ASP A 201 11.76 10.55 4.42
CA ASP A 201 11.83 12.00 4.58
C ASP A 201 10.98 12.65 3.48
N TYR A 202 10.13 13.61 3.84
CA TYR A 202 9.31 14.33 2.87
C TYR A 202 10.00 15.58 2.34
N ASN A 203 9.54 16.04 1.19
CA ASN A 203 9.88 17.36 0.71
C ASN A 203 9.05 18.43 1.43
N GLU A 204 9.71 19.26 2.22
CA GLU A 204 9.08 20.39 2.90
C GLU A 204 8.68 21.51 1.92
N ASP A 205 9.39 21.64 0.80
CA ASP A 205 9.10 22.63 -0.25
C ASP A 205 8.21 22.02 -1.34
N LYS A 206 6.89 22.14 -1.14
CA LYS A 206 5.86 21.63 -2.06
C LYS A 206 5.90 22.26 -3.47
N THR A 207 6.71 23.29 -3.70
CA THR A 207 6.90 23.88 -5.03
C THR A 207 7.88 23.07 -5.89
N LYS A 208 8.70 22.21 -5.28
CA LYS A 208 9.63 21.36 -6.04
C LYS A 208 8.92 20.12 -6.59
N PRO A 209 9.38 19.60 -7.73
CA PRO A 209 8.74 18.46 -8.38
C PRO A 209 9.17 17.13 -7.76
N TRP A 210 9.27 17.04 -6.43
CA TRP A 210 9.58 15.80 -5.75
C TRP A 210 8.85 15.64 -4.42
N VAL A 211 8.54 14.40 -4.03
CA VAL A 211 7.71 14.15 -2.84
C VAL A 211 8.50 13.59 -1.66
N LEU A 212 9.25 12.51 -1.86
CA LEU A 212 9.86 11.80 -0.73
C LEU A 212 11.24 11.18 -1.02
N ARG A 213 11.95 10.86 0.07
CA ARG A 213 13.15 10.03 0.09
C ARG A 213 12.89 8.81 0.95
N LEU A 214 13.05 7.62 0.40
CA LEU A 214 12.93 6.34 1.13
C LEU A 214 14.29 5.79 1.47
N TYR A 215 14.46 5.32 2.70
CA TYR A 215 15.71 4.74 3.16
C TYR A 215 15.48 3.32 3.64
N PHE A 216 16.11 2.37 2.96
CA PHE A 216 16.03 0.94 3.23
C PHE A 216 17.34 0.43 3.82
N ASN A 217 17.24 -0.46 4.80
CA ASN A 217 18.36 -1.28 5.27
C ASN A 217 18.10 -2.76 4.94
N LYS A 218 19.07 -3.62 5.25
CA LYS A 218 19.02 -5.05 4.91
C LYS A 218 18.73 -5.26 3.43
N GLY A 219 19.47 -4.51 2.61
CA GLY A 219 19.32 -4.51 1.16
C GLY A 219 19.49 -5.90 0.57
N PHE A 220 18.66 -6.23 -0.42
CA PHE A 220 18.78 -7.44 -1.22
C PHE A 220 18.67 -7.12 -2.71
N VAL A 221 19.16 -8.06 -3.53
CA VAL A 221 19.10 -8.01 -4.98
C VAL A 221 18.46 -9.29 -5.52
N ARG A 222 17.59 -9.18 -6.53
CA ARG A 222 17.02 -10.31 -7.27
C ARG A 222 17.07 -10.02 -8.76
N VAL A 223 17.49 -10.98 -9.55
CA VAL A 223 17.52 -10.86 -11.03
C VAL A 223 16.22 -11.41 -11.60
N VAL A 224 15.70 -10.76 -12.64
CA VAL A 224 14.63 -11.35 -13.45
C VAL A 224 15.22 -12.53 -14.23
N VAL A 225 14.98 -13.75 -13.77
CA VAL A 225 15.26 -14.97 -14.55
C VAL A 225 14.09 -15.14 -15.53
N LYS A 226 14.38 -15.07 -16.83
CA LYS A 226 13.40 -15.40 -17.88
C LYS A 226 13.32 -16.89 -18.07
#